data_AF-A0A6G0ZHL5-F1
#
_entry.id   AF-A0A6G0ZHL5-F1
#
_cell.length_a   1.000
_cell.length_b   1.000
_cell.length_c   1.000
_cell.angle_alpha   90.00
_cell.angle_beta   90.00
_cell.angle_gamma   90.00
#
_symmetry.space_group_name_H-M   'P 1'
#
loop_
_entity.id
_entity.type
_entity.pdbx_description
1 polymer ?
#
loop_
_entity_poly.entity_id
_entity_poly.type
_entity_poly.pdbx_seq_one_letter_code
_entity_poly.pdbx_strand_id
1 'polypeptide(L)'
;MLTTLRSLIHPGNGLVLPVRGLKSDLHIKWVRPEKIACWDPKKSGDLSPLEPLDMTKPPLEYQDSEELKTANEYVRKVFSCDFMGRRYATQLARQHLIDKVKSNNLDFTSCEVQIASMTSNIRNLQEHYKWAPRDKNSRVALKEIIDKRKKRLKYLRTWDYKKFEWLLENLDLKYHSHPTYERVERKKSLRRLTSQWCDEVKAKKLAEYRSELDNEKEKFLKEKLETLEWAKNEEIECGVTPTITDAEIESARKQLEEWKTLKSIPE
;
A
#
# COMPACT_ATOMS: atom_id res chain seq x y z
N MET A 1 3.80 25.65 -46.36
CA MET A 1 2.91 26.67 -46.96
C MET A 1 1.48 26.25 -46.71
N LEU A 2 0.87 26.78 -45.65
CA LEU A 2 -0.58 26.94 -45.41
C LEU A 2 -0.71 27.54 -44.00
N THR A 3 -0.46 28.84 -43.94
CA THR A 3 -0.63 29.71 -42.78
C THR A 3 -2.11 29.84 -42.48
N THR A 4 -2.59 29.22 -41.40
CA THR A 4 -3.90 29.59 -40.83
C THR A 4 -3.74 30.94 -40.15
N LEU A 5 -4.16 31.99 -40.84
CA LEU A 5 -4.33 33.35 -40.32
C LEU A 5 -5.23 33.29 -39.08
N ARG A 6 -4.63 33.31 -37.89
CA ARG A 6 -5.35 33.73 -36.67
C ARG A 6 -5.55 35.23 -36.78
N SER A 7 -6.80 35.61 -36.96
CA SER A 7 -7.32 36.97 -36.96
C SER A 7 -6.59 37.89 -35.99
N LEU A 8 -5.84 38.84 -36.55
CA LEU A 8 -5.37 40.04 -35.85
C LEU A 8 -6.54 41.03 -35.75
N ILE A 9 -7.55 40.69 -34.94
CA ILE A 9 -8.50 41.68 -34.44
C ILE A 9 -7.96 42.08 -33.07
N HIS A 10 -7.24 43.20 -33.02
CA HIS A 10 -6.97 43.90 -31.76
C HIS A 10 -8.30 44.48 -31.28
N PRO A 11 -8.86 44.06 -30.14
CA PRO A 11 -9.98 44.77 -29.57
C PRO A 11 -9.44 46.07 -28.99
N GLY A 12 -9.71 47.18 -29.68
CA GLY A 12 -9.75 48.48 -29.03
C GLY A 12 -10.75 48.40 -27.87
N ASN A 13 -10.39 49.07 -26.77
CA ASN A 13 -11.18 49.23 -25.54
C ASN A 13 -11.46 47.95 -24.72
N GLY A 14 -10.72 47.81 -23.62
CA GLY A 14 -11.31 47.41 -22.34
C GLY A 14 -11.81 45.98 -22.17
N LEU A 15 -11.59 45.08 -23.13
CA LEU A 15 -11.82 43.65 -22.90
C LEU A 15 -10.62 43.09 -22.12
N VAL A 16 -10.66 43.26 -20.80
CA VAL A 16 -9.98 42.36 -19.86
C VAL A 16 -10.44 40.97 -20.25
N LEU A 17 -9.63 40.23 -21.02
CA LEU A 17 -9.82 38.79 -21.14
C LEU A 17 -9.75 38.30 -19.70
N PRO A 18 -10.87 37.86 -19.10
CA PRO A 18 -10.80 37.43 -17.74
C PRO A 18 -9.91 36.20 -17.79
N VAL A 19 -8.73 36.29 -17.19
CA VAL A 19 -7.95 35.12 -16.80
C VAL A 19 -8.83 34.45 -15.74
N ARG A 20 -9.88 33.74 -16.17
CA ARG A 20 -10.86 33.04 -15.34
C ARG A 20 -10.22 31.79 -14.74
N GLY A 21 -9.05 31.95 -14.15
CA GLY A 21 -8.57 31.05 -13.13
C GLY A 21 -8.75 31.77 -11.82
N LEU A 22 -9.91 31.62 -11.16
CA LEU A 22 -9.99 31.85 -9.73
C LEU A 22 -8.92 30.94 -9.12
N LYS A 23 -7.78 31.52 -8.74
CA LYS A 23 -6.77 30.79 -7.96
C LYS A 23 -7.43 30.61 -6.61
N SER A 24 -7.86 29.38 -6.33
CA SER A 24 -8.37 29.05 -5.00
C SER A 24 -7.24 29.23 -4.00
N ASP A 25 -7.49 29.94 -2.90
CA ASP A 25 -6.55 30.05 -1.76
C ASP A 25 -6.41 28.72 -0.97
N LEU A 26 -7.08 27.66 -1.45
CA LEU A 26 -6.93 26.31 -0.94
C LEU A 26 -5.48 25.84 -1.14
N HIS A 27 -4.88 25.35 -0.06
CA HIS A 27 -3.54 24.76 -0.03
C HIS A 27 -3.53 23.35 -0.67
N ILE A 28 -4.15 23.19 -1.84
CA ILE A 28 -4.35 21.91 -2.53
C ILE A 28 -3.73 21.99 -3.91
N LYS A 29 -2.61 21.27 -4.09
CA LYS A 29 -1.93 21.15 -5.39
C LYS A 29 -2.16 19.76 -5.96
N TRP A 30 -3.00 19.67 -7.00
CA TRP A 30 -3.08 18.41 -7.75
C TRP A 30 -1.81 18.19 -8.58
N VAL A 31 -1.15 17.07 -8.33
CA VAL A 31 -0.05 16.55 -9.14
C VAL A 31 -0.54 15.27 -9.82
N ARG A 32 -0.23 15.11 -11.11
CA ARG A 32 -0.53 13.86 -11.82
C ARG A 32 0.32 12.74 -11.21
N PRO A 33 -0.28 11.61 -10.78
CA PRO A 33 0.49 10.49 -10.26
C PRO A 33 1.46 9.98 -11.33
N GLU A 34 2.67 9.65 -10.89
CA GLU A 34 3.69 9.10 -11.78
C GLU A 34 3.27 7.72 -12.28
N LYS A 35 3.61 7.44 -13.53
CA LYS A 35 3.30 6.15 -14.14
C LYS A 35 4.33 5.13 -13.68
N ILE A 36 3.90 4.18 -12.86
CA ILE A 36 4.72 3.03 -12.47
C ILE A 36 4.99 2.17 -13.72
N ALA A 37 6.27 1.97 -14.01
CA ALA A 37 6.73 1.14 -15.11
C ALA A 37 6.36 -0.34 -14.91
N CYS A 38 6.30 -1.13 -15.98
CA CYS A 38 5.94 -2.56 -15.85
C CYS A 38 7.05 -3.42 -15.24
N TRP A 39 8.31 -2.97 -15.29
CA TRP A 39 9.45 -3.64 -14.68
C TRP A 39 9.73 -3.18 -13.24
N ASP A 40 8.96 -2.22 -12.72
CA ASP A 40 9.05 -1.84 -11.32
C ASP A 40 8.47 -2.99 -10.46
N PRO A 41 9.23 -3.54 -9.49
CA PRO A 41 8.77 -4.60 -8.60
C PRO A 41 7.43 -4.31 -7.90
N LYS A 42 7.12 -3.02 -7.65
CA LYS A 42 5.84 -2.59 -7.07
C LYS A 42 4.63 -3.05 -7.89
N LYS A 43 4.77 -3.18 -9.22
CA LYS A 43 3.67 -3.52 -10.13
C LYS A 43 3.45 -5.02 -10.27
N SER A 44 4.53 -5.80 -10.22
CA SER A 44 4.49 -7.25 -10.22
C SER A 44 4.17 -7.83 -8.84
N GLY A 45 4.45 -7.07 -7.78
CA GLY A 45 4.27 -7.47 -6.39
C GLY A 45 5.47 -8.24 -5.83
N ASP A 46 6.67 -8.08 -6.40
CA ASP A 46 7.88 -8.72 -5.88
C ASP A 46 8.47 -7.85 -4.77
N LEU A 47 8.73 -8.44 -3.60
CA LEU A 47 9.37 -7.72 -2.48
C LEU A 47 10.88 -7.85 -2.54
N SER A 48 11.39 -9.05 -2.86
CA SER A 48 12.82 -9.33 -2.97
C SER A 48 13.30 -9.35 -4.44
N PRO A 49 14.51 -8.81 -4.73
CA PRO A 49 15.12 -8.87 -6.05
C PRO A 49 15.59 -10.30 -6.39
N LEU A 50 16.13 -10.51 -7.60
CA LEU A 50 16.81 -11.77 -7.93
C LEU A 50 18.02 -11.94 -6.99
N GLU A 51 18.14 -13.13 -6.38
CA GLU A 51 19.36 -13.51 -5.66
C GLU A 51 20.56 -13.46 -6.64
N PRO A 52 21.75 -13.01 -6.21
CA PRO A 52 22.93 -12.95 -7.06
C PRO A 52 23.19 -14.29 -7.74
N LEU A 53 23.43 -14.25 -9.06
CA LEU A 53 23.69 -15.45 -9.84
C LEU A 53 25.03 -16.06 -9.43
N ASP A 54 25.00 -17.32 -9.00
CA ASP A 54 26.22 -18.07 -8.71
C ASP A 54 26.85 -18.58 -10.01
N MET A 55 27.80 -17.82 -10.53
CA MET A 55 28.51 -18.15 -11.75
C MET A 55 29.52 -19.29 -11.55
N THR A 56 29.90 -19.60 -10.32
CA THR A 56 30.94 -20.62 -10.05
C THR A 56 30.41 -22.04 -10.14
N LYS A 57 29.11 -22.23 -9.89
CA LYS A 57 28.46 -23.53 -9.95
C LYS A 57 28.39 -24.08 -11.37
N PRO A 58 28.52 -25.41 -11.55
CA PRO A 58 28.24 -26.03 -12.83
C PRO A 58 26.73 -25.96 -13.15
N PRO A 59 26.34 -26.05 -14.44
CA PRO A 59 24.95 -26.18 -14.82
C PRO A 59 24.26 -27.37 -14.15
N LEU A 60 22.93 -27.30 -14.07
CA LEU A 60 22.09 -28.31 -13.42
C LEU A 60 22.40 -29.73 -13.92
N GLU A 61 22.65 -29.88 -15.23
CA GLU A 61 22.93 -31.15 -15.90
C GLU A 61 24.17 -31.86 -15.36
N TYR A 62 25.17 -31.11 -14.90
CA TYR A 62 26.45 -31.64 -14.44
C TYR A 62 26.60 -31.64 -12.91
N GLN A 63 25.65 -31.06 -12.19
CA GLN A 63 25.74 -30.83 -10.75
C GLN A 63 25.90 -32.14 -9.95
N ASP A 64 25.25 -33.22 -10.40
CA ASP A 64 25.27 -34.51 -9.73
C ASP A 64 26.36 -35.46 -10.27
N SER A 65 27.13 -35.04 -11.28
CA SER A 65 28.14 -35.90 -11.89
C SER A 65 29.31 -36.21 -10.94
N GLU A 66 29.62 -37.50 -10.78
CA GLU A 66 30.73 -37.96 -9.93
C GLU A 66 32.10 -37.62 -10.54
N GLU A 67 32.18 -37.65 -11.87
CA GLU A 67 33.38 -37.33 -12.63
C GLU A 67 33.83 -35.88 -12.39
N LEU A 68 32.90 -34.93 -12.34
CA LEU A 68 33.22 -33.52 -12.14
C LEU A 68 33.70 -33.23 -10.72
N LYS A 69 33.27 -34.03 -9.73
CA LYS A 69 33.77 -33.93 -8.35
C LYS A 69 35.25 -34.34 -8.26
N THR A 70 35.64 -35.33 -9.05
CA THR A 70 37.02 -35.87 -9.09
C THR A 70 37.92 -35.10 -10.06
N ALA A 71 37.34 -34.27 -10.93
CA ALA A 71 38.05 -33.57 -11.98
C ALA A 71 39.02 -32.48 -11.47
N ASN A 72 40.06 -32.23 -12.27
CA ASN A 72 41.01 -31.14 -12.06
C ASN A 72 40.28 -29.78 -11.97
N GLU A 73 40.82 -28.84 -11.21
CA GLU A 73 40.33 -27.46 -11.09
C GLU A 73 40.08 -26.79 -12.45
N TYR A 74 40.97 -26.97 -13.43
CA TYR A 74 40.77 -26.41 -14.78
C TYR A 74 39.50 -26.94 -15.44
N VAL A 75 39.24 -28.24 -15.32
CA VAL A 75 38.04 -28.87 -15.86
C VAL A 75 36.81 -28.33 -15.13
N ARG A 76 36.83 -28.28 -13.79
CA ARG A 76 35.74 -27.69 -12.99
C ARG A 76 35.44 -26.24 -13.38
N LYS A 77 36.49 -25.46 -13.68
CA LYS A 77 36.36 -24.07 -14.13
C LYS A 77 35.70 -23.97 -15.51
N VAL A 78 36.08 -24.81 -16.48
CA VAL A 78 35.45 -24.84 -17.81
C VAL A 78 33.97 -25.19 -17.73
N PHE A 79 33.59 -26.11 -16.84
CA PHE A 79 32.20 -26.49 -16.60
C PHE A 79 31.43 -25.54 -15.67
N SER A 80 32.02 -24.44 -15.21
CA SER A 80 31.30 -23.44 -14.41
C SER A 80 30.37 -22.58 -15.27
N CYS A 81 29.29 -22.04 -14.68
CA CYS A 81 28.39 -21.12 -15.36
C CYS A 81 29.07 -19.84 -15.85
N ASP A 82 30.19 -19.44 -15.25
CA ASP A 82 31.02 -18.31 -15.69
C ASP A 82 31.54 -18.51 -17.11
N PHE A 83 32.09 -19.71 -17.38
CA PHE A 83 32.60 -20.07 -18.71
C PHE A 83 31.48 -20.45 -19.70
N MET A 84 30.46 -21.16 -19.23
CA MET A 84 29.37 -21.61 -20.11
C MET A 84 28.34 -20.51 -20.42
N GLY A 85 28.28 -19.47 -19.60
CA GLY A 85 27.50 -18.26 -19.81
C GLY A 85 26.26 -18.11 -18.93
N ARG A 86 25.77 -16.86 -18.86
CA ARG A 86 24.67 -16.42 -17.97
C ARG A 86 23.37 -17.23 -18.11
N ARG A 87 23.11 -17.85 -19.28
CA ARG A 87 21.92 -18.69 -19.51
C ARG A 87 21.82 -19.79 -18.44
N TYR A 88 22.91 -20.49 -18.17
CA TYR A 88 22.94 -21.58 -17.20
C TYR A 88 22.79 -21.07 -15.76
N ALA A 89 23.43 -19.95 -15.43
CA ALA A 89 23.26 -19.32 -14.12
C ALA A 89 21.80 -18.91 -13.86
N THR A 90 21.10 -18.37 -14.86
CA THR A 90 19.66 -18.06 -14.72
C THR A 90 18.78 -19.31 -14.59
N GLN A 91 19.18 -20.42 -15.20
CA GLN A 91 18.50 -21.71 -15.05
C GLN A 91 18.67 -22.27 -13.65
N LEU A 92 19.88 -22.17 -13.06
CA LEU A 92 20.13 -22.53 -11.66
C LEU A 92 19.30 -21.66 -10.71
N ALA A 93 19.26 -20.34 -10.91
CA ALA A 93 18.45 -19.45 -10.08
C ALA A 93 16.95 -19.75 -10.19
N ARG A 94 16.47 -20.17 -11.37
CA ARG A 94 15.11 -20.67 -11.55
C ARG A 94 14.87 -21.96 -10.77
N GLN A 95 15.79 -22.92 -10.88
CA GLN A 95 15.68 -24.20 -10.20
C GLN A 95 15.67 -24.02 -8.68
N HIS A 96 16.53 -23.15 -8.13
CA HIS A 96 16.55 -22.82 -6.71
C HIS A 96 15.19 -22.31 -6.20
N LEU A 97 14.51 -21.44 -6.96
CA LEU A 97 13.17 -20.96 -6.59
C LEU A 97 12.09 -22.05 -6.71
N ILE A 98 12.21 -22.94 -7.69
CA ILE A 98 11.32 -24.09 -7.85
C ILE A 98 11.49 -25.06 -6.68
N ASP A 99 12.73 -25.34 -6.28
CA ASP A 99 13.06 -26.28 -5.22
C ASP A 99 12.52 -25.83 -3.85
N LYS A 100 12.41 -24.52 -3.61
CA LYS A 100 11.75 -23.96 -2.41
C LYS A 100 10.26 -24.28 -2.31
N VAL A 101 9.61 -24.63 -3.43
CA VAL A 101 8.14 -24.66 -3.54
C VAL A 101 7.61 -26.00 -4.06
N LYS A 102 8.43 -26.82 -4.73
CA LYS A 102 8.02 -28.13 -5.26
C LYS A 102 7.57 -29.07 -4.14
N SER A 103 6.52 -29.84 -4.39
CA SER A 103 6.07 -30.87 -3.43
C SER A 103 6.89 -32.15 -3.53
N ASN A 104 7.24 -32.56 -4.76
CA ASN A 104 7.99 -33.77 -5.06
C ASN A 104 9.15 -33.45 -6.01
N ASN A 105 10.16 -34.32 -6.08
CA ASN A 105 11.31 -34.13 -6.97
C ASN A 105 10.96 -34.12 -8.47
N LEU A 106 9.88 -34.78 -8.85
CA LEU A 106 9.38 -34.86 -10.24
C LEU A 106 8.20 -33.92 -10.50
N ASP A 107 7.97 -32.94 -9.62
CA ASP A 107 6.91 -31.95 -9.81
C ASP A 107 7.42 -30.77 -10.67
N PHE A 108 6.94 -30.71 -11.91
CA PHE A 108 7.32 -29.68 -12.88
C PHE A 108 6.13 -28.79 -13.31
N THR A 109 4.90 -29.22 -13.03
CA THR A 109 3.69 -28.65 -13.65
C THR A 109 2.67 -28.14 -12.63
N SER A 110 2.90 -28.31 -11.34
CA SER A 110 2.05 -27.73 -10.30
C SER A 110 1.93 -26.22 -10.44
N CYS A 111 0.85 -25.68 -9.90
CA CYS A 111 0.58 -24.24 -9.98
C CYS A 111 1.68 -23.46 -9.27
N GLU A 112 2.15 -24.00 -8.15
CA GLU A 112 3.16 -23.47 -7.27
C GLU A 112 4.53 -23.41 -7.98
N VAL A 113 4.95 -24.51 -8.61
CA VAL A 113 6.19 -24.58 -9.41
C VAL A 113 6.14 -23.62 -10.61
N GLN A 114 4.99 -23.53 -11.28
CA GLN A 114 4.82 -22.61 -12.39
C GLN A 114 4.88 -21.15 -11.94
N ILE A 115 4.35 -20.80 -10.76
CA ILE A 115 4.49 -19.47 -10.18
C ILE A 115 5.95 -19.18 -9.82
N ALA A 116 6.67 -20.11 -9.21
CA ALA A 116 8.10 -19.95 -8.89
C ALA A 116 8.94 -19.71 -10.15
N SER A 117 8.72 -20.50 -11.20
CA SER A 117 9.37 -20.35 -12.51
C SER A 117 9.09 -18.97 -13.14
N MET A 118 7.83 -18.53 -13.13
CA MET A 118 7.45 -17.19 -13.62
C MET A 118 8.09 -16.08 -12.79
N THR A 119 8.18 -16.25 -11.46
CA THR A 119 8.83 -15.28 -10.57
C THR A 119 10.32 -15.14 -10.87
N SER A 120 11.04 -16.25 -11.09
CA SER A 120 12.44 -16.21 -11.54
C SER A 120 12.61 -15.41 -12.83
N ASN A 121 11.77 -15.69 -13.83
CA ASN A 121 11.82 -15.00 -15.13
C ASN A 121 11.49 -13.50 -14.99
N ILE A 122 10.50 -13.14 -14.15
CA ILE A 122 10.14 -11.74 -13.87
C ILE A 122 11.33 -11.01 -13.25
N ARG A 123 11.94 -11.57 -12.19
CA ARG A 123 13.08 -10.96 -11.50
C ARG A 123 14.30 -10.78 -12.42
N ASN A 124 14.59 -11.77 -13.27
CA ASN A 124 15.67 -11.65 -14.26
C ASN A 124 15.38 -10.56 -15.31
N LEU A 125 14.14 -10.47 -15.82
CA LEU A 125 13.75 -9.40 -16.75
C LEU A 125 13.78 -8.02 -16.08
N GLN A 126 13.40 -7.90 -14.80
CA GLN A 126 13.51 -6.66 -14.05
C GLN A 126 14.96 -6.18 -13.95
N GLU A 127 15.92 -7.09 -13.76
CA GLU A 127 17.35 -6.77 -13.76
C GLU A 127 17.84 -6.33 -15.15
N HIS A 128 17.43 -7.02 -16.22
CA HIS A 128 17.71 -6.63 -17.61
C HIS A 128 17.26 -5.19 -17.89
N TYR A 129 16.09 -4.79 -17.36
CA TYR A 129 15.55 -3.45 -17.55
C TYR A 129 16.35 -2.33 -16.89
N LYS A 130 17.23 -2.63 -15.92
CA LYS A 130 18.16 -1.64 -15.37
C LYS A 130 19.18 -1.20 -16.41
N TRP A 131 19.60 -2.11 -17.29
CA TRP A 131 20.60 -1.87 -18.34
C TRP A 131 19.96 -1.51 -19.68
N ALA A 132 18.81 -2.11 -20.02
CA ALA A 132 18.15 -1.96 -21.31
C ALA A 132 16.69 -1.46 -21.20
N PRO A 133 16.44 -0.22 -20.75
CA PRO A 133 15.09 0.31 -20.51
C PRO A 133 14.21 0.42 -21.76
N ARG A 134 14.84 0.52 -22.95
CA ARG A 134 14.16 0.77 -24.22
C ARG A 134 13.68 -0.48 -24.95
N ASP A 135 14.06 -1.67 -24.50
CA ASP A 135 13.64 -2.94 -25.12
C ASP A 135 12.12 -3.12 -24.99
N LYS A 136 11.42 -3.14 -26.13
CA LYS A 136 9.96 -3.26 -26.18
C LYS A 136 9.49 -4.71 -26.19
N ASN A 137 10.26 -5.63 -26.77
CA ASN A 137 9.84 -7.03 -26.93
C ASN A 137 9.86 -7.74 -25.57
N SER A 138 10.96 -7.56 -24.84
CA SER A 138 11.07 -8.03 -23.45
C SER A 138 9.98 -7.42 -22.54
N ARG A 139 9.39 -6.29 -22.94
CA ARG A 139 8.43 -5.54 -22.12
C ARG A 139 7.06 -6.17 -22.24
N VAL A 140 6.73 -6.58 -23.46
CA VAL A 140 5.53 -7.36 -23.77
C VAL A 140 5.64 -8.70 -23.05
N ALA A 141 6.76 -9.41 -23.22
CA ALA A 141 7.00 -10.68 -22.54
C ALA A 141 6.88 -10.55 -21.01
N LEU A 142 7.49 -9.54 -20.40
CA LEU A 142 7.40 -9.29 -18.96
C LEU A 142 5.96 -9.08 -18.49
N LYS A 143 5.18 -8.26 -19.21
CA LYS A 143 3.76 -8.03 -18.88
C LYS A 143 2.95 -9.32 -18.96
N GLU A 144 3.13 -10.10 -20.03
CA GLU A 144 2.44 -11.37 -20.20
C GLU A 144 2.76 -12.35 -19.07
N ILE A 145 4.03 -12.44 -18.66
CA ILE A 145 4.46 -13.31 -17.55
C ILE A 145 3.83 -12.82 -16.22
N ILE A 146 3.83 -11.51 -15.96
CA ILE A 146 3.17 -10.93 -14.77
C ILE A 146 1.68 -11.28 -14.75
N ASP A 147 0.99 -11.13 -15.88
CA ASP A 147 -0.45 -11.39 -15.97
C ASP A 147 -0.76 -12.89 -15.85
N LYS A 148 0.05 -13.76 -16.46
CA LYS A 148 -0.03 -15.22 -16.28
C LYS A 148 0.17 -15.61 -14.81
N ARG A 149 1.18 -15.04 -14.14
CA ARG A 149 1.43 -15.28 -12.70
C ARG A 149 0.25 -14.82 -11.84
N LYS A 150 -0.31 -13.64 -12.11
CA LYS A 150 -1.50 -13.12 -11.41
C LYS A 150 -2.70 -14.03 -11.56
N LYS A 151 -2.94 -14.57 -12.77
CA LYS A 151 -4.01 -15.55 -13.02
C LYS A 151 -3.81 -16.82 -12.18
N ARG A 152 -2.58 -17.33 -12.10
CA ARG A 152 -2.25 -18.52 -11.28
C ARG A 152 -2.40 -18.27 -9.78
N LEU A 153 -1.92 -17.14 -9.28
CA LEU A 153 -2.11 -16.73 -7.89
C LEU A 153 -3.59 -16.60 -7.53
N LYS A 154 -4.40 -16.02 -8.43
CA LYS A 154 -5.85 -15.94 -8.24
C LYS A 154 -6.48 -17.33 -8.17
N TYR A 155 -6.09 -18.25 -9.06
CA TYR A 155 -6.57 -19.63 -9.06
C TYR A 155 -6.20 -20.34 -7.75
N LEU A 156 -4.93 -20.25 -7.33
CA LEU A 156 -4.45 -20.86 -6.09
C LEU A 156 -5.22 -20.31 -4.87
N ARG A 157 -5.43 -18.99 -4.81
CA ARG A 157 -6.20 -18.34 -3.74
C ARG A 157 -7.64 -18.87 -3.63
N THR A 158 -8.28 -19.17 -4.77
CA THR A 158 -9.65 -19.72 -4.76
C THR A 158 -9.71 -21.21 -4.46
N TRP A 159 -8.66 -21.96 -4.81
CA TRP A 159 -8.61 -23.41 -4.67
C TRP A 159 -8.13 -23.84 -3.28
N ASP A 160 -6.98 -23.32 -2.84
CA ASP A 160 -6.36 -23.62 -1.55
C ASP A 160 -5.70 -22.36 -0.99
N TYR A 161 -6.39 -21.75 -0.04
CA TYR A 161 -5.94 -20.50 0.56
C TYR A 161 -4.68 -20.67 1.42
N LYS A 162 -4.51 -21.82 2.10
CA LYS A 162 -3.34 -22.08 2.94
C LYS A 162 -2.08 -22.19 2.09
N LYS A 163 -2.16 -22.95 0.99
CA LYS A 163 -1.05 -23.02 0.02
C LYS A 163 -0.74 -21.68 -0.62
N PHE A 164 -1.78 -20.87 -0.88
CA PHE A 164 -1.59 -19.53 -1.40
C PHE A 164 -0.78 -18.64 -0.44
N GLU A 165 -1.11 -18.60 0.86
CA GLU A 165 -0.35 -17.83 1.85
C GLU A 165 1.09 -18.34 1.98
N TRP A 166 1.26 -19.65 2.16
CA TRP A 166 2.58 -20.30 2.24
C TRP A 166 3.46 -19.98 1.02
N LEU A 167 2.87 -19.97 -0.19
CA LEU A 167 3.59 -19.66 -1.41
C LEU A 167 4.00 -18.18 -1.49
N LEU A 168 3.16 -17.26 -1.00
CA LEU A 168 3.51 -15.84 -0.95
C LEU A 168 4.68 -15.58 -0.01
N GLU A 169 4.70 -16.26 1.14
CA GLU A 169 5.78 -16.18 2.13
C GLU A 169 7.10 -16.72 1.55
N ASN A 170 7.10 -17.94 1.00
CA ASN A 170 8.34 -18.55 0.49
C ASN A 170 8.96 -17.84 -0.72
N LEU A 171 8.13 -17.20 -1.54
CA LEU A 171 8.58 -16.49 -2.73
C LEU A 171 8.72 -14.98 -2.51
N ASP A 172 8.47 -14.45 -1.31
CA ASP A 172 8.45 -13.01 -1.00
C ASP A 172 7.59 -12.20 -1.98
N LEU A 173 6.32 -12.61 -2.12
CA LEU A 173 5.37 -12.01 -3.03
C LEU A 173 4.24 -11.29 -2.29
N LYS A 174 3.86 -10.13 -2.81
CA LYS A 174 2.67 -9.39 -2.40
C LYS A 174 1.57 -9.50 -3.45
N TYR A 175 0.48 -10.16 -3.07
CA TYR A 175 -0.70 -10.25 -3.94
C TYR A 175 -1.43 -8.89 -4.02
N HIS A 176 -1.66 -8.44 -5.26
CA HIS A 176 -2.49 -7.28 -5.55
C HIS A 176 -3.74 -7.75 -6.29
N SER A 177 -4.92 -7.42 -5.76
CA SER A 177 -6.17 -7.63 -6.49
C SER A 177 -6.20 -6.79 -7.76
N HIS A 178 -6.97 -7.23 -8.76
CA HIS A 178 -7.16 -6.44 -9.97
C HIS A 178 -7.72 -5.07 -9.58
N PRO A 179 -7.03 -3.96 -9.95
CA PRO A 179 -7.50 -2.64 -9.61
C PRO A 179 -8.78 -2.34 -10.37
N THR A 180 -9.68 -1.57 -9.77
CA THR A 180 -10.77 -0.96 -10.50
C THR A 180 -10.20 0.04 -11.50
N TYR A 181 -10.60 -0.06 -12.77
CA TYR A 181 -10.11 0.85 -13.79
C TYR A 181 -10.74 2.23 -13.60
N GLU A 182 -9.98 3.14 -13.00
CA GLU A 182 -10.33 4.55 -12.93
C GLU A 182 -9.40 5.38 -13.83
N ARG A 183 -10.00 6.19 -14.71
CA ARG A 183 -9.24 7.17 -15.49
C ARG A 183 -8.69 8.26 -14.57
N VAL A 184 -7.40 8.59 -14.73
CA VAL A 184 -6.75 9.68 -13.97
C VAL A 184 -7.16 11.03 -14.57
N GLU A 185 -8.05 11.74 -13.87
CA GLU A 185 -8.61 13.02 -14.31
C GLU A 185 -8.34 14.14 -13.29
N ARG A 186 -7.85 15.29 -13.76
CA ARG A 186 -7.54 16.45 -12.91
C ARG A 186 -8.74 16.95 -12.11
N LYS A 187 -9.93 17.03 -12.72
CA LYS A 187 -11.13 17.58 -12.07
C LYS A 187 -11.63 16.65 -10.97
N LYS A 188 -11.71 15.34 -11.25
CA LYS A 188 -12.14 14.32 -10.28
C LYS A 188 -11.16 14.24 -9.11
N SER A 189 -9.85 14.23 -9.38
CA SER A 189 -8.83 14.20 -8.34
C SER A 189 -8.82 15.47 -7.49
N LEU A 190 -8.95 16.66 -8.09
CA LEU A 190 -9.01 17.90 -7.35
C LEU A 190 -10.22 17.93 -6.41
N ARG A 191 -11.40 17.49 -6.88
CA ARG A 191 -12.60 17.34 -6.03
C ARG A 191 -12.37 16.39 -4.85
N ARG A 192 -11.71 15.24 -5.08
CA ARG A 192 -11.35 14.29 -4.02
C ARG A 192 -10.43 14.94 -2.99
N LEU A 193 -9.38 15.62 -3.44
CA LEU A 193 -8.45 16.33 -2.56
C LEU A 193 -9.15 17.45 -1.77
N THR A 194 -10.07 18.19 -2.41
CA THR A 194 -10.87 19.22 -1.72
C THR A 194 -11.78 18.60 -0.67
N SER A 195 -12.43 17.47 -0.95
CA SER A 195 -13.23 16.75 0.04
C SER A 195 -12.36 16.33 1.24
N GLN A 196 -11.23 15.66 0.97
CA GLN A 196 -10.29 15.23 2.01
C GLN A 196 -9.82 16.39 2.88
N TRP A 197 -9.45 17.51 2.26
CA TRP A 197 -9.04 18.70 2.99
C TRP A 197 -10.19 19.30 3.83
N CYS A 198 -11.41 19.38 3.29
CA CYS A 198 -12.57 19.83 4.06
C CYS A 198 -12.84 18.91 5.25
N ASP A 199 -12.66 17.60 5.08
CA ASP A 199 -12.84 16.60 6.13
C ASP A 199 -11.75 16.74 7.21
N GLU A 200 -10.50 16.99 6.81
CA GLU A 200 -9.39 17.30 7.74
C GLU A 200 -9.65 18.58 8.54
N VAL A 201 -10.13 19.64 7.89
CA VAL A 201 -10.48 20.90 8.58
C VAL A 201 -11.63 20.70 9.56
N LYS A 202 -12.67 19.95 9.18
CA LYS A 202 -13.76 19.59 10.10
C LYS A 202 -13.25 18.78 11.29
N ALA A 203 -12.40 17.78 11.03
CA ALA A 203 -11.83 16.93 12.07
C ALA A 203 -11.01 17.74 13.08
N LYS A 204 -10.19 18.69 12.60
CA LYS A 204 -9.43 19.61 13.47
C LYS A 204 -10.35 20.46 14.34
N LYS A 205 -11.35 21.12 13.75
CA LYS A 205 -12.31 21.93 14.49
C LYS A 205 -13.11 21.12 15.52
N LEU A 206 -13.52 19.90 15.17
CA LEU A 206 -14.21 19.01 16.09
C LEU A 206 -13.31 18.54 17.23
N ALA A 207 -12.01 18.31 16.96
CA ALA A 207 -11.04 17.97 17.99
C ALA A 207 -10.79 19.14 18.94
N GLU A 208 -10.61 20.35 18.41
CA GLU A 208 -10.49 21.59 19.19
C GLU A 208 -11.72 21.78 20.08
N TYR A 209 -12.93 21.70 19.51
CA TYR A 209 -14.17 21.85 20.27
C TYR A 209 -14.36 20.75 21.33
N ARG A 210 -13.96 19.51 21.06
CA ARG A 210 -13.95 18.45 22.08
C ARG A 210 -13.02 18.79 23.25
N SER A 211 -11.83 19.30 22.96
CA SER A 211 -10.89 19.72 24.01
C SER A 211 -11.44 20.87 24.85
N GLU A 212 -12.17 21.82 24.24
CA GLU A 212 -12.87 22.89 24.95
C GLU A 212 -13.94 22.33 25.89
N LEU A 213 -14.81 21.45 25.39
CA LEU A 213 -15.85 20.81 26.19
C LEU A 213 -15.28 19.95 27.32
N ASP A 214 -14.18 19.23 27.09
CA ASP A 214 -13.52 18.41 28.10
C ASP A 214 -12.96 19.29 29.24
N ASN A 215 -12.47 20.49 28.93
CA ASN A 215 -12.04 21.46 29.94
C ASN A 215 -13.22 22.02 30.75
N GLU A 216 -14.35 22.30 30.10
CA GLU A 216 -15.56 22.83 30.75
C GLU A 216 -16.30 21.77 31.59
N LYS A 217 -16.18 20.49 31.23
CA LYS A 217 -16.92 19.37 31.83
C LYS A 217 -16.73 19.26 33.34
N GLU A 218 -15.52 19.52 33.85
CA GLU A 218 -15.27 19.48 35.29
C GLU A 218 -16.05 20.57 36.03
N LYS A 219 -16.09 21.78 35.47
CA LYS A 219 -16.83 22.91 36.03
C LYS A 219 -18.34 22.65 35.99
N PHE A 220 -18.85 22.18 34.85
CA PHE A 220 -20.26 21.82 34.68
C PHE A 220 -20.72 20.76 35.68
N LEU A 221 -19.93 19.70 35.90
CA LEU A 221 -20.28 18.64 36.86
C LEU A 221 -20.31 19.15 38.32
N LYS A 222 -19.44 20.11 38.68
CA LYS A 222 -19.46 20.77 40.00
C LYS A 222 -20.74 21.60 40.17
N GLU A 223 -21.03 22.49 39.23
CA GLU A 223 -22.23 23.33 39.26
C GLU A 223 -23.51 22.48 39.27
N LYS A 224 -23.56 21.39 38.49
CA LYS A 224 -24.67 20.43 38.49
C LYS A 224 -24.90 19.80 39.88
N LEU A 225 -23.83 19.41 40.56
CA LEU A 225 -23.91 18.85 41.91
C LEU A 225 -24.42 19.89 42.92
N GLU A 226 -23.85 21.10 42.90
CA GLU A 226 -24.25 22.21 43.77
C GLU A 226 -25.72 22.60 43.58
N THR A 227 -26.17 22.69 42.32
CA THR A 227 -27.56 23.03 41.98
C THR A 227 -28.55 21.95 42.42
N LEU A 228 -28.22 20.67 42.27
CA LEU A 228 -29.07 19.57 42.76
C LEU A 228 -29.18 19.58 44.29
N GLU A 229 -28.08 19.82 45.00
CA GLU A 229 -28.07 19.91 46.47
C GLU A 229 -28.86 21.14 46.95
N TRP A 230 -28.66 22.29 46.32
CA TRP A 230 -29.39 23.51 46.63
C TRP A 230 -30.90 23.35 46.42
N ALA A 231 -31.33 22.88 45.25
CA ALA A 231 -32.75 22.71 44.94
C ALA A 231 -33.44 21.73 45.90
N LYS A 232 -32.77 20.63 46.27
CA LYS A 232 -33.30 19.68 47.26
C LYS A 232 -33.49 20.32 48.64
N ASN A 233 -32.50 21.12 49.09
CA ASN A 233 -32.59 21.81 50.37
C ASN A 233 -33.72 22.86 50.36
N GLU A 234 -33.88 23.59 49.27
CA GLU A 234 -34.93 24.60 49.11
C GLU A 234 -36.34 23.97 49.11
N GLU A 235 -36.53 22.82 48.46
CA GLU A 235 -37.79 22.06 48.53
C GLU A 235 -38.14 21.63 49.96
N ILE A 236 -37.14 21.17 50.72
CA ILE A 236 -37.28 20.78 52.13
C ILE A 236 -37.65 22.01 52.99
N GLU A 237 -36.99 23.14 52.78
CA GLU A 237 -37.28 24.40 53.49
C GLU A 237 -38.69 24.91 53.21
N CYS A 238 -39.17 24.76 51.98
CA CYS A 238 -40.55 25.08 51.58
C CYS A 238 -41.60 24.09 52.12
N GLY A 239 -41.17 23.01 52.80
CA GLY A 239 -42.04 21.98 53.36
C GLY A 239 -42.69 21.07 52.33
N VAL A 240 -42.14 21.02 51.11
CA VAL A 240 -42.60 20.15 50.02
C VAL A 240 -41.81 18.85 50.06
N THR A 241 -42.44 17.72 49.69
CA THR A 241 -41.71 16.46 49.54
C THR A 241 -40.67 16.60 48.42
N PRO A 242 -39.39 16.28 48.67
CA PRO A 242 -38.33 16.54 47.70
C PRO A 242 -38.54 15.70 46.43
N THR A 243 -38.52 16.38 45.29
CA THR A 243 -38.64 15.77 43.96
C THR A 243 -37.31 15.14 43.56
N ILE A 244 -36.21 15.75 43.98
CA ILE A 244 -34.84 15.29 43.69
C ILE A 244 -34.47 14.12 44.61
N THR A 245 -34.20 12.96 44.00
CA THR A 245 -33.81 11.75 44.74
C THR A 245 -32.34 11.77 45.14
N ASP A 246 -32.00 11.16 46.27
CA ASP A 246 -30.59 11.02 46.71
C ASP A 246 -29.74 10.25 45.70
N ALA A 247 -30.34 9.30 44.99
CA ALA A 247 -29.68 8.55 43.94
C ALA A 247 -29.20 9.45 42.78
N GLU A 248 -29.93 10.52 42.44
CA GLU A 248 -29.53 11.46 41.40
C GLU A 248 -28.30 12.28 41.80
N ILE A 249 -28.24 12.73 43.06
CA ILE A 249 -27.09 13.46 43.62
C ILE A 249 -25.85 12.55 43.66
N GLU A 250 -26.02 11.30 44.12
CA GLU A 250 -24.94 10.31 44.10
C GLU A 250 -24.46 9.99 42.68
N SER A 251 -25.36 9.93 41.70
CA SER A 251 -24.98 9.72 40.30
C SER A 251 -24.13 10.87 39.76
N ALA A 252 -24.48 12.13 40.08
CA ALA A 252 -23.72 13.31 39.68
C ALA A 252 -22.35 13.35 40.36
N ARG A 253 -22.27 12.98 41.65
CA ARG A 253 -21.01 12.80 42.39
C ARG A 253 -20.11 11.76 41.74
N LYS A 254 -20.64 10.58 41.42
CA LYS A 254 -19.91 9.51 40.72
C LYS A 254 -19.37 10.00 39.36
N GLN A 255 -20.18 10.68 38.56
CA GLN A 255 -19.75 11.24 37.27
C GLN A 255 -18.57 12.22 37.42
N LEU A 256 -18.58 13.05 38.47
CA LEU A 256 -17.51 14.00 38.77
C LEU A 256 -16.23 13.29 39.24
N GLU A 257 -16.35 12.27 40.07
CA GLU A 257 -15.20 11.46 40.51
C GLU A 257 -14.59 10.67 39.35
N GLU A 258 -15.41 10.00 38.54
CA GLU A 258 -14.99 9.29 37.33
C GLU A 258 -14.27 10.23 36.35
N TRP A 259 -14.75 11.47 36.18
CA TRP A 259 -14.07 12.44 35.33
C TRP A 259 -12.70 12.85 35.89
N LYS A 260 -12.60 13.05 37.22
CA LYS A 260 -11.32 13.36 37.88
C LYS A 260 -10.33 12.20 37.79
N THR A 261 -10.78 10.96 37.94
CA THR A 261 -9.91 9.79 37.81
C THR A 261 -9.40 9.66 36.37
N LEU A 262 -10.28 9.80 35.37
CA LEU A 262 -9.89 9.77 33.96
C LEU A 262 -8.83 10.83 33.61
N LYS A 263 -8.99 12.07 34.11
CA LYS A 263 -8.02 13.16 33.88
C LYS A 263 -6.68 12.97 34.62
N SER A 264 -6.67 12.20 35.70
CA SER A 264 -5.46 11.94 36.51
C SER A 264 -4.56 10.85 35.95
N ILE A 265 -5.05 10.04 35.02
CA ILE A 265 -4.25 9.02 34.34
C ILE A 265 -3.32 9.75 33.35
N PRO A 266 -1.99 9.65 33.49
CA PRO A 266 -1.07 10.26 32.52
C PRO A 266 -1.26 9.59 31.14
N GLU A 267 -1.26 10.42 30.09
CA GLU A 267 -1.28 9.98 28.68
C GLU A 267 -0.09 9.08 28.31
#